data_AF-A0AAD4XYR4-F1
#
_entry.id   AF-A0AAD4XYR4-F1
#
_cell.length_a   1.000
_cell.length_b   1.000
_cell.length_c   1.000
_cell.angle_alpha   90.00
_cell.angle_beta   90.00
_cell.angle_gamma   90.00
#
_symmetry.space_group_name_H-M   'P 1'
#
loop_
_entity.id
_entity.type
_entity.pdbx_description
1 polymer ?
#
loop_
_entity_poly.entity_id
_entity_poly.type
_entity_poly.pdbx_seq_one_letter_code
_entity_poly.pdbx_strand_id
1 'polypeptide(L)'
;MKSDAIHSIVRRVYVAEAECDRKHERLSSKGITSHSPEEGMEQGTFLRLYYPSQDDDHSDTLWIPNKEYFLGLSKFLGTHWLMGKIMSLFFGSMTTPAAWNAPLRTGEKYPLIIFSHGLGAFRTIYSAIGIDLASHGFIVAAVEHRDGSASATYYFKNQSAVERGSKSWLYLRTLKRGEGEFPLRNEQLQQRAKECSQALSLILDIDHGRPVTNVLDLEFDVKQLKDSIDRDKIAVIGHSFGGSTVIQTLSEDQRFRGSVHQNFVDFTFATGKIIGYLFTLKGDIDSNVAISLSNKASLAFLQKHLGLQKDFDQWDPLVEGEDDNLIPGTNINTTNHQATLQNSTGTERPNLD
;
A
#
# COMPACT_ATOMS: atom_id res chain seq x y z
N MET A 1 21.34 -3.96 -30.82
CA MET A 1 20.13 -3.20 -31.21
C MET A 1 19.79 -2.25 -30.07
N LYS A 2 19.37 -1.04 -30.43
CA LYS A 2 19.56 0.18 -29.64
C LYS A 2 18.70 0.25 -28.37
N SER A 3 19.31 0.92 -27.40
CA SER A 3 18.83 1.32 -26.07
C SER A 3 17.74 2.40 -26.16
N ASP A 4 16.59 2.06 -26.73
CA ASP A 4 15.48 3.02 -26.96
C ASP A 4 14.16 2.61 -26.26
N ALA A 5 14.21 1.85 -25.17
CA ALA A 5 13.00 1.28 -24.53
C ALA A 5 12.69 1.74 -23.09
N ILE A 6 13.31 2.82 -22.57
CA ILE A 6 12.99 3.36 -21.24
C ILE A 6 12.58 4.85 -21.27
N HIS A 7 12.61 5.49 -22.45
CA HIS A 7 12.12 6.87 -22.62
C HIS A 7 10.96 6.93 -23.62
N SER A 8 9.76 6.52 -23.20
CA SER A 8 8.50 6.90 -23.87
C SER A 8 7.31 6.34 -23.07
N ILE A 9 7.01 6.97 -21.93
CA ILE A 9 5.69 7.14 -21.32
C ILE A 9 5.95 7.86 -19.98
N VAL A 10 6.18 9.17 -20.05
CA VAL A 10 5.84 10.04 -18.90
C VAL A 10 4.33 10.21 -19.00
N ARG A 11 3.58 9.20 -18.54
CA ARG A 11 2.14 9.34 -18.32
C ARG A 11 1.99 9.94 -16.93
N ARG A 12 1.22 11.03 -16.87
CA ARG A 12 1.18 11.98 -15.76
C ARG A 12 0.63 11.30 -14.52
N VAL A 13 1.43 11.31 -13.46
CA VAL A 13 1.04 10.76 -12.16
C VAL A 13 1.36 11.78 -11.09
N TYR A 14 0.39 11.99 -10.19
CA TYR A 14 0.57 12.86 -9.04
C TYR A 14 0.45 12.11 -7.74
N VAL A 15 1.03 12.73 -6.71
CA VAL A 15 1.07 12.20 -5.36
C VAL A 15 0.48 13.20 -4.39
N ALA A 16 -0.43 12.72 -3.53
CA ALA A 16 -0.92 13.44 -2.37
C ALA A 16 -0.87 12.54 -1.15
N GLU A 17 -0.75 13.13 0.04
CA GLU A 17 -0.89 12.39 1.29
C GLU A 17 -2.18 12.78 1.98
N ALA A 18 -2.85 11.80 2.57
CA ALA A 18 -4.05 12.06 3.34
C ALA A 18 -3.90 11.37 4.69
N GLU A 19 -3.92 12.15 5.76
CA GLU A 19 -4.20 11.64 7.09
C GLU A 19 -5.57 12.17 7.49
N CYS A 20 -6.53 11.28 7.67
CA CYS A 20 -7.93 11.65 7.86
C CYS A 20 -8.51 10.97 9.09
N ASP A 21 -9.21 11.76 9.88
CA ASP A 21 -9.99 11.31 11.02
C ASP A 21 -11.49 11.25 10.65
N ARG A 22 -12.17 10.22 11.16
CA ARG A 22 -13.60 10.07 10.95
C ARG A 22 -14.30 10.88 12.04
N LYS A 23 -14.80 12.08 11.72
CA LYS A 23 -15.69 12.80 12.64
C LYS A 23 -16.91 11.91 12.93
N HIS A 24 -17.11 11.54 14.19
CA HIS A 24 -18.33 10.87 14.62
C HIS A 24 -19.53 11.80 14.39
N GLU A 25 -20.41 11.47 13.44
CA GLU A 25 -21.78 12.00 13.43
C GLU A 25 -22.49 11.46 14.68
N ARG A 26 -22.61 12.30 15.72
CA ARG A 26 -23.56 12.04 16.82
C ARG A 26 -24.97 12.15 16.25
N LEU A 27 -25.54 11.03 15.84
CA LEU A 27 -26.99 10.90 15.77
C LEU A 27 -27.54 11.06 17.18
N SER A 28 -28.31 12.12 17.38
CA SER A 28 -29.02 12.44 18.62
C SER A 28 -30.00 11.32 18.97
N SER A 29 -29.58 10.39 19.82
CA SER A 29 -30.50 9.59 20.64
C SER A 29 -30.21 9.87 22.11
N LYS A 30 -31.22 10.40 22.79
CA LYS A 30 -31.24 10.82 24.19
C LYS A 30 -30.63 9.79 25.14
N GLY A 31 -29.82 10.29 26.08
CA GLY A 31 -29.64 9.71 27.41
C GLY A 31 -28.33 8.97 27.66
N ILE A 32 -27.69 9.36 28.77
CA ILE A 32 -26.51 8.76 29.42
C ILE A 32 -25.16 9.23 28.86
N THR A 33 -24.69 10.35 29.44
CA THR A 33 -23.29 10.77 29.37
C THR A 33 -22.42 9.83 30.19
N SER A 34 -21.72 8.92 29.53
CA SER A 34 -20.43 8.44 30.01
C SER A 34 -19.35 9.19 29.24
N HIS A 35 -18.43 9.83 29.95
CA HIS A 35 -17.25 10.41 29.34
C HIS A 35 -16.34 9.27 28.87
N SER A 36 -16.50 8.87 27.62
CA SER A 36 -15.47 8.11 26.90
C SER A 36 -14.23 9.01 26.75
N PRO A 37 -13.01 8.52 27.02
CA PRO A 37 -11.80 9.28 26.72
C PRO A 37 -11.79 9.62 25.23
N GLU A 38 -11.35 10.83 24.87
CA GLU A 38 -11.08 11.18 23.47
C GLU A 38 -10.14 10.11 22.90
N GLU A 39 -10.66 9.23 22.03
CA GLU A 39 -9.84 8.26 21.31
C GLU A 39 -8.86 9.06 20.45
N GLY A 40 -7.56 8.92 20.73
CA GLY A 40 -6.54 9.68 20.01
C GLY A 40 -6.53 9.34 18.51
N MET A 41 -6.04 10.26 17.65
CA MET A 41 -5.98 10.06 16.19
C MET A 41 -5.05 8.92 15.72
N GLU A 42 -4.56 8.07 16.63
CA GLU A 42 -3.84 6.84 16.31
C GLU A 42 -4.69 5.90 15.41
N GLN A 43 -6.02 6.02 15.46
CA GLN A 43 -6.97 5.21 14.68
C GLN A 43 -7.37 5.79 13.31
N GLY A 44 -6.81 6.95 12.91
CA GLY A 44 -7.10 7.58 11.61
C GLY A 44 -6.55 6.78 10.42
N THR A 45 -7.00 7.09 9.20
CA THR A 45 -6.41 6.51 7.98
C THR A 45 -5.27 7.38 7.50
N PHE A 46 -4.12 6.79 7.16
CA PHE A 46 -2.99 7.50 6.57
C PHE A 46 -2.51 6.77 5.32
N LEU A 47 -2.44 7.52 4.23
CA LEU A 47 -2.13 6.96 2.93
C LEU A 47 -1.42 7.97 2.03
N ARG A 48 -0.73 7.44 1.02
CA ARG A 48 -0.24 8.19 -0.13
C ARG A 48 -1.08 7.80 -1.34
N LEU A 49 -1.72 8.77 -1.98
CA LEU A 49 -2.45 8.61 -3.22
C LEU A 49 -1.51 8.77 -4.41
N TYR A 50 -1.59 7.87 -5.38
CA TYR A 50 -1.07 8.06 -6.73
C TYR A 50 -2.25 8.12 -7.69
N TYR A 51 -2.33 9.13 -8.55
CA TYR A 51 -3.52 9.33 -9.39
C TYR A 51 -3.24 9.99 -10.75
N PRO A 52 -4.13 9.77 -11.75
CA PRO A 52 -4.05 10.40 -13.05
C PRO A 52 -4.39 11.89 -12.96
N SER A 53 -3.74 12.68 -13.79
CA SER A 53 -3.58 14.10 -13.50
C SER A 53 -3.73 15.05 -14.68
N GLN A 54 -4.14 16.30 -14.40
CA GLN A 54 -4.18 17.39 -15.38
C GLN A 54 -2.78 18.01 -15.56
N ASP A 55 -2.43 18.39 -16.80
CA ASP A 55 -1.12 18.91 -17.23
C ASP A 55 -0.27 19.63 -16.17
N ASP A 56 0.85 19.03 -15.79
CA ASP A 56 2.01 19.68 -15.17
C ASP A 56 3.27 18.84 -15.46
N ASP A 57 4.38 19.51 -15.75
CA ASP A 57 5.67 18.90 -16.13
C ASP A 57 6.64 18.82 -14.92
N HIS A 58 6.19 19.18 -13.72
CA HIS A 58 7.02 19.19 -12.53
C HIS A 58 7.01 17.85 -11.80
N SER A 59 8.16 17.19 -11.75
CA SER A 59 8.37 15.98 -10.94
C SER A 59 9.22 16.32 -9.70
N ASP A 60 8.56 16.59 -8.58
CA ASP A 60 9.20 17.08 -7.35
C ASP A 60 8.80 16.31 -6.08
N THR A 61 8.00 15.24 -6.20
CA THR A 61 7.57 14.46 -5.04
C THR A 61 8.76 13.83 -4.32
N LEU A 62 8.93 14.16 -3.05
CA LEU A 62 9.97 13.56 -2.21
C LEU A 62 9.67 12.09 -1.93
N TRP A 63 10.68 11.23 -2.11
CA TRP A 63 10.54 9.78 -1.94
C TRP A 63 10.36 9.39 -0.48
N ILE A 64 11.24 9.86 0.41
CA ILE A 64 11.15 9.59 1.86
C ILE A 64 11.12 10.93 2.60
N PRO A 65 9.94 11.40 3.04
CA PRO A 65 9.75 12.82 3.37
C PRO A 65 10.20 13.24 4.76
N ASN A 66 10.54 12.31 5.66
CA ASN A 66 10.91 12.62 7.04
C ASN A 66 12.10 11.76 7.49
N LYS A 67 13.00 12.35 8.28
CA LYS A 67 14.23 11.68 8.76
C LYS A 67 13.96 10.45 9.64
N GLU A 68 12.84 10.43 10.34
CA GLU A 68 12.44 9.35 11.25
C GLU A 68 12.18 8.04 10.50
N TYR A 69 11.77 8.08 9.23
CA TYR A 69 11.69 6.89 8.39
C TYR A 69 13.05 6.23 8.21
N PHE A 70 14.13 7.01 8.01
CA PHE A 70 15.49 6.47 7.93
C PHE A 70 15.99 5.92 9.27
N LEU A 71 15.62 6.55 10.39
CA LEU A 71 15.91 6.01 11.72
C LEU A 71 15.17 4.67 11.94
N GLY A 72 13.92 4.59 11.52
CA GLY A 72 13.12 3.36 11.54
C GLY A 72 13.73 2.25 10.70
N LEU A 73 14.15 2.56 9.47
CA LEU A 73 14.85 1.61 8.58
C LEU A 73 16.15 1.09 9.22
N SER A 74 16.93 1.98 9.84
CA SER A 74 18.16 1.60 10.54
C SER A 74 17.86 0.62 11.68
N LYS A 75 16.79 0.87 12.46
CA LYS A 75 16.30 -0.03 13.51
C LYS A 75 15.84 -1.38 12.94
N PHE A 76 15.07 -1.39 11.86
CA PHE A 76 14.61 -2.60 11.20
C PHE A 76 15.77 -3.47 10.70
N LEU A 77 16.78 -2.85 10.09
CA LEU A 77 17.99 -3.53 9.62
C LEU A 77 18.94 -3.98 10.76
N GLY A 78 18.61 -3.71 12.02
CA GLY A 78 19.45 -4.06 13.17
C GLY A 78 20.76 -3.27 13.24
N THR A 79 20.82 -2.10 12.60
CA THR A 79 22.02 -1.25 12.55
C THR A 79 21.99 -0.16 13.61
N HIS A 80 23.15 0.42 13.92
CA HIS A 80 23.25 1.55 14.85
C HIS A 80 22.54 2.80 14.28
N TRP A 81 21.88 3.62 15.12
CA TRP A 81 21.08 4.78 14.71
C TRP A 81 21.81 5.78 13.79
N LEU A 82 23.14 5.83 13.87
CA LEU A 82 23.97 6.66 13.00
C LEU A 82 23.80 6.28 11.52
N MET A 83 23.56 5.00 11.21
CA MET A 83 23.24 4.54 9.86
C MET A 83 21.96 5.21 9.32
N GLY A 84 20.95 5.43 10.18
CA GLY A 84 19.76 6.20 9.80
C GLY A 84 20.08 7.62 9.37
N LYS A 85 21.02 8.31 10.03
CA LYS A 85 21.47 9.63 9.59
C LYS A 85 22.25 9.58 8.28
N ILE A 86 23.08 8.55 8.08
CA ILE A 86 23.82 8.34 6.83
C ILE A 86 22.84 8.12 5.67
N MET A 87 21.86 7.23 5.82
CA MET A 87 20.82 7.01 4.82
C MET A 87 20.05 8.30 4.52
N SER A 88 19.68 9.06 5.55
CA SER A 88 19.00 10.36 5.37
C SER A 88 19.85 11.36 4.57
N LEU A 89 21.18 11.33 4.70
CA LEU A 89 22.08 12.19 3.93
C LEU A 89 22.12 11.80 2.45
N PHE A 90 22.09 10.51 2.13
CA PHE A 90 22.16 10.03 0.75
C PHE A 90 20.81 10.05 0.02
N PHE A 91 19.72 9.72 0.72
CA PHE A 91 18.41 9.50 0.11
C PHE A 91 17.36 10.55 0.50
N GLY A 92 17.66 11.43 1.47
CA GLY A 92 16.68 12.38 2.02
C GLY A 92 16.25 13.49 1.06
N SER A 93 16.91 13.66 -0.08
CA SER A 93 16.54 14.59 -1.14
C SER A 93 16.17 13.88 -2.45
N MET A 94 16.04 12.54 -2.45
CA MET A 94 15.69 11.78 -3.63
C MET A 94 14.19 11.95 -3.93
N THR A 95 13.85 12.25 -5.18
CA THR A 95 12.47 12.41 -5.64
C THR A 95 11.98 11.20 -6.41
N THR A 96 10.66 11.09 -6.56
CA THR A 96 9.97 10.11 -7.41
C THR A 96 9.34 10.82 -8.61
N PRO A 97 9.18 10.16 -9.76
CA PRO A 97 8.66 10.76 -10.99
C PRO A 97 7.15 11.02 -10.96
N ALA A 98 6.71 11.91 -10.06
CA ALA A 98 5.33 12.32 -9.91
C ALA A 98 5.25 13.77 -9.38
N ALA A 99 4.33 14.58 -9.88
CA ALA A 99 4.11 15.92 -9.31
C ALA A 99 3.37 15.83 -7.98
N TRP A 100 3.78 16.69 -7.06
CA TRP A 100 3.18 16.79 -5.75
C TRP A 100 1.90 17.65 -5.79
N ASN A 101 0.82 17.18 -5.17
CA ASN A 101 -0.45 17.91 -4.96
C ASN A 101 -1.20 18.44 -6.20
N ALA A 102 -0.75 18.13 -7.41
CA ALA A 102 -1.36 18.70 -8.59
C ALA A 102 -2.80 18.13 -8.86
N PRO A 103 -3.64 18.81 -9.65
CA PRO A 103 -5.06 18.50 -9.71
C PRO A 103 -5.37 17.11 -10.30
N LEU A 104 -6.41 16.45 -9.77
CA LEU A 104 -6.93 15.20 -10.30
C LEU A 104 -7.48 15.41 -11.72
N ARG A 105 -7.16 14.51 -12.65
CA ARG A 105 -7.77 14.52 -13.98
C ARG A 105 -9.27 14.24 -13.88
N THR A 106 -10.07 15.17 -14.37
CA THR A 106 -11.54 15.11 -14.36
C THR A 106 -12.10 14.48 -15.65
N GLY A 107 -13.38 14.10 -15.63
CA GLY A 107 -14.11 13.63 -16.82
C GLY A 107 -14.22 12.11 -16.96
N GLU A 108 -13.64 11.33 -16.04
CA GLU A 108 -13.78 9.88 -15.99
C GLU A 108 -13.79 9.37 -14.54
N LYS A 109 -14.25 8.13 -14.36
CA LYS A 109 -14.16 7.40 -13.09
C LYS A 109 -13.04 6.39 -13.17
N TYR A 110 -12.26 6.29 -12.11
CA TYR A 110 -11.08 5.45 -12.06
C TYR A 110 -11.33 4.19 -11.23
N PRO A 111 -10.86 3.01 -11.67
CA PRO A 111 -10.67 1.88 -10.79
C PRO A 111 -9.75 2.25 -9.62
N LEU A 112 -10.01 1.66 -8.44
CA LEU A 112 -9.30 1.96 -7.20
C LEU A 112 -8.47 0.75 -6.75
N ILE A 113 -7.21 1.01 -6.37
CA ILE A 113 -6.31 0.04 -5.77
C ILE A 113 -5.95 0.49 -4.37
N ILE A 114 -6.21 -0.35 -3.36
CA ILE A 114 -5.62 -0.19 -2.03
C ILE A 114 -4.30 -0.97 -2.00
N PHE A 115 -3.20 -0.30 -1.67
CA PHE A 115 -1.87 -0.91 -1.62
C PHE A 115 -1.37 -1.08 -0.19
N SER A 116 -0.91 -2.28 0.17
CA SER A 116 -0.37 -2.63 1.49
C SER A 116 1.15 -2.91 1.42
N HIS A 117 1.93 -2.19 2.22
CA HIS A 117 3.39 -2.33 2.25
C HIS A 117 3.85 -3.61 2.97
N GLY A 118 5.13 -3.99 2.82
CA GLY A 118 5.75 -5.09 3.58
C GLY A 118 6.15 -4.73 5.03
N LEU A 119 6.66 -5.71 5.77
CA LEU A 119 7.25 -5.48 7.10
C LEU A 119 8.48 -4.58 6.99
N GLY A 120 8.63 -3.61 7.90
CA GLY A 120 9.72 -2.64 7.88
C GLY A 120 9.60 -1.59 6.75
N ALA A 121 8.57 -1.65 5.93
CA ALA A 121 8.27 -0.65 4.91
C ALA A 121 7.36 0.47 5.45
N PHE A 122 6.91 1.35 4.56
CA PHE A 122 5.93 2.43 4.81
C PHE A 122 5.36 2.92 3.46
N ARG A 123 4.40 3.85 3.45
CA ARG A 123 3.57 4.16 2.27
C ARG A 123 4.31 4.64 1.01
N THR A 124 5.55 5.11 1.14
CA THR A 124 6.25 5.82 0.06
C THR A 124 7.24 4.96 -0.73
N ILE A 125 7.56 3.73 -0.28
CA ILE A 125 8.63 2.91 -0.87
C ILE A 125 8.18 1.92 -1.95
N TYR A 126 6.99 2.14 -2.51
CA TYR A 126 6.42 1.42 -3.67
C TYR A 126 5.92 2.39 -4.75
N SER A 127 6.56 3.57 -4.83
CA SER A 127 6.22 4.60 -5.79
C SER A 127 6.34 4.12 -7.23
N ALA A 128 7.28 3.22 -7.56
CA ALA A 128 7.40 2.68 -8.92
C ALA A 128 6.12 1.92 -9.36
N ILE A 129 5.52 1.15 -8.44
CA ILE A 129 4.26 0.41 -8.70
C ILE A 129 3.09 1.39 -8.72
N GLY A 130 2.98 2.26 -7.70
CA GLY A 130 1.88 3.22 -7.59
C GLY A 130 1.84 4.17 -8.79
N ILE A 131 3.01 4.63 -9.25
CA ILE A 131 3.14 5.49 -10.42
C ILE A 131 2.75 4.74 -11.68
N ASP A 132 3.31 3.56 -11.95
CA ASP A 132 2.96 2.84 -13.17
C ASP A 132 1.46 2.55 -13.29
N LEU A 133 0.82 2.09 -12.21
CA LEU A 133 -0.63 1.86 -12.17
C LEU A 133 -1.43 3.16 -12.37
N ALA A 134 -1.06 4.24 -11.69
CA ALA A 134 -1.74 5.54 -11.89
C ALA A 134 -1.59 6.05 -13.33
N SER A 135 -0.43 5.82 -13.94
CA SER A 135 -0.17 6.16 -15.34
C SER A 135 -1.08 5.39 -16.32
N HIS A 136 -1.64 4.27 -15.88
CA HIS A 136 -2.60 3.43 -16.62
C HIS A 136 -4.07 3.74 -16.29
N GLY A 137 -4.35 4.78 -15.51
CA GLY A 137 -5.70 5.24 -15.20
C GLY A 137 -6.30 4.61 -13.95
N PHE A 138 -5.48 4.25 -12.96
CA PHE A 138 -5.95 3.83 -11.64
C PHE A 138 -5.75 4.95 -10.61
N ILE A 139 -6.59 5.00 -9.59
CA ILE A 139 -6.22 5.66 -8.33
C ILE A 139 -5.62 4.59 -7.42
N VAL A 140 -4.44 4.85 -6.87
CA VAL A 140 -3.74 3.92 -5.95
C VAL A 140 -3.58 4.59 -4.60
N ALA A 141 -4.13 3.98 -3.55
CA ALA A 141 -3.99 4.42 -2.17
C ALA A 141 -3.06 3.49 -1.39
N ALA A 142 -1.79 3.89 -1.26
CA ALA A 142 -0.81 3.16 -0.46
C ALA A 142 -0.98 3.50 1.02
N VAL A 143 -1.49 2.54 1.80
CA VAL A 143 -1.77 2.70 3.23
C VAL A 143 -0.48 2.62 4.03
N GLU A 144 -0.31 3.51 5.01
CA GLU A 144 0.70 3.38 6.07
C GLU A 144 0.07 2.70 7.29
N HIS A 145 0.57 1.51 7.61
CA HIS A 145 -0.01 0.68 8.67
C HIS A 145 0.47 1.09 10.07
N ARG A 146 -0.44 1.09 11.05
CA ARG A 146 -0.18 1.51 12.45
C ARG A 146 -0.10 0.34 13.42
N ASP A 147 0.01 -0.87 12.88
CA ASP A 147 0.15 -2.14 13.57
C ASP A 147 1.54 -2.37 14.19
N GLY A 148 2.44 -1.39 14.08
CA GLY A 148 3.85 -1.53 14.47
C GLY A 148 4.67 -2.41 13.52
N SER A 149 4.18 -2.68 12.30
CA SER A 149 4.96 -3.34 11.22
C SER A 149 5.75 -2.34 10.37
N ALA A 150 5.36 -1.06 10.33
CA ALA A 150 6.11 -0.05 9.60
C ALA A 150 7.46 0.25 10.29
N SER A 151 8.50 0.55 9.51
CA SER A 151 9.80 0.99 10.08
C SER A 151 9.62 2.20 11.01
N ALA A 152 8.85 3.16 10.52
CA ALA A 152 8.28 4.25 11.29
C ALA A 152 6.93 4.64 10.68
N THR A 153 6.04 5.20 11.48
CA THR A 153 4.82 5.92 11.08
C THR A 153 4.59 7.05 12.08
N TYR A 154 3.73 8.00 11.76
CA TYR A 154 3.30 9.00 12.73
C TYR A 154 1.79 9.19 12.73
N TYR A 155 1.35 9.93 13.75
CA TYR A 155 0.01 10.47 13.94
C TYR A 155 0.10 11.76 14.77
N PHE A 156 -1.02 12.47 14.91
CA PHE A 156 -1.12 13.63 15.80
C PHE A 156 -1.94 13.26 17.05
N LYS A 157 -1.49 13.65 18.24
CA LYS A 157 -2.19 13.25 19.48
C LYS A 157 -3.52 13.96 19.70
N ASN A 158 -3.64 15.19 19.21
CA ASN A 158 -4.83 16.05 19.33
C ASN A 158 -4.75 17.19 18.31
N GLN A 159 -5.83 17.96 18.17
CA GLN A 159 -5.93 19.06 17.20
C GLN A 159 -4.80 20.09 17.39
N SER A 160 -4.43 20.42 18.62
CA SER A 160 -3.32 21.34 18.87
C SER A 160 -1.95 20.80 18.41
N ALA A 161 -1.78 19.48 18.37
CA ALA A 161 -0.59 18.86 17.78
C ALA A 161 -0.59 18.98 16.25
N VAL A 162 -1.75 18.92 15.60
CA VAL A 162 -1.93 19.17 14.15
C VAL A 162 -1.50 20.59 13.82
N GLU A 163 -2.06 21.58 14.53
CA GLU A 163 -1.78 23.01 14.30
C GLU A 163 -0.29 23.36 14.46
N ARG A 164 0.43 22.65 15.32
CA ARG A 164 1.88 22.83 15.53
C ARG A 164 2.75 21.95 14.63
N GLY A 165 2.16 21.09 13.80
CA GLY A 165 2.90 20.07 13.04
C GLY A 165 3.67 19.07 13.93
N SER A 166 3.24 18.89 15.17
CA SER A 166 3.91 18.09 16.21
C SER A 166 3.61 16.60 16.07
N LYS A 167 4.28 15.94 15.12
CA LYS A 167 4.17 14.50 14.84
C LYS A 167 4.56 13.65 16.05
N SER A 168 3.75 12.64 16.37
CA SER A 168 4.08 11.57 17.31
C SER A 168 4.44 10.31 16.54
N TRP A 169 5.68 9.85 16.70
CA TRP A 169 6.24 8.74 15.93
C TRP A 169 6.07 7.39 16.63
N LEU A 170 5.61 6.41 15.88
CA LEU A 170 5.61 4.99 16.22
C LEU A 170 6.68 4.30 15.36
N TYR A 171 7.47 3.43 15.96
CA TYR A 171 8.52 2.68 15.28
C TYR A 171 8.18 1.19 15.28
N LEU A 172 8.78 0.44 14.35
CA LEU A 172 8.66 -1.01 14.26
C LEU A 172 8.74 -1.67 15.64
N ARG A 173 7.74 -2.49 15.96
CA ARG A 173 7.73 -3.35 17.15
C ARG A 173 8.56 -4.59 16.86
N THR A 174 9.67 -4.72 17.58
CA THR A 174 10.49 -5.94 17.61
C THR A 174 9.88 -6.93 18.60
N LEU A 175 10.03 -8.23 18.32
CA LEU A 175 9.63 -9.29 19.24
C LEU A 175 10.34 -9.15 20.58
N LYS A 176 9.59 -9.26 21.66
CA LYS A 176 10.17 -9.30 23.01
C LYS A 176 10.75 -10.69 23.29
N ARG A 177 11.72 -10.78 24.20
CA ARG A 177 12.29 -12.06 24.63
C ARG A 177 11.18 -12.96 25.19
N GLY A 178 11.02 -14.15 24.62
CA GLY A 178 10.00 -15.13 25.03
C GLY A 178 8.62 -14.92 24.41
N GLU A 179 8.44 -13.91 23.55
CA GLU A 179 7.20 -13.70 22.80
C GLU A 179 7.18 -14.56 21.53
N GLY A 180 6.05 -15.20 21.24
CA GLY A 180 5.88 -15.96 20.00
C GLY A 180 5.65 -15.02 18.81
N GLU A 181 6.29 -15.30 17.67
CA GLU A 181 6.15 -14.47 16.47
C GLU A 181 4.75 -14.56 15.87
N PHE A 182 4.21 -15.77 15.75
CA PHE A 182 2.94 -15.99 15.08
C PHE A 182 1.77 -15.21 15.69
N PRO A 183 1.52 -15.21 17.02
CA PRO A 183 0.45 -14.40 17.61
C PRO A 183 0.56 -12.92 17.29
N LEU A 184 1.77 -12.35 17.37
CA LEU A 184 2.00 -10.94 17.04
C LEU A 184 1.71 -10.65 15.56
N ARG A 185 2.25 -11.47 14.65
CA ARG A 185 2.05 -11.28 13.21
C ARG A 185 0.60 -11.47 12.81
N ASN A 186 -0.11 -12.40 13.44
CA ASN A 186 -1.52 -12.60 13.20
C ASN A 186 -2.35 -11.40 13.68
N GLU A 187 -2.10 -10.88 14.89
CA GLU A 187 -2.76 -9.65 15.38
C GLU A 187 -2.52 -8.46 14.44
N GLN A 188 -1.27 -8.26 14.02
CA GLN A 188 -0.89 -7.25 13.04
C GLN A 188 -1.63 -7.43 11.71
N LEU A 189 -1.70 -8.66 11.21
CA LEU A 189 -2.36 -8.98 9.95
C LEU A 189 -3.86 -8.61 9.97
N GLN A 190 -4.56 -8.92 11.07
CA GLN A 190 -5.97 -8.54 11.27
C GLN A 190 -6.13 -7.02 11.29
N GLN A 191 -5.25 -6.31 12.01
CA GLN A 191 -5.27 -4.84 12.02
C GLN A 191 -5.04 -4.26 10.62
N ARG A 192 -4.08 -4.79 9.86
CA ARG A 192 -3.78 -4.34 8.50
C ARG A 192 -4.96 -4.52 7.55
N ALA A 193 -5.68 -5.63 7.66
CA ALA A 193 -6.88 -5.87 6.87
C ALA A 193 -7.98 -4.83 7.18
N LYS A 194 -8.21 -4.56 8.47
CA LYS A 194 -9.10 -3.49 8.93
C LYS A 194 -8.68 -2.12 8.39
N GLU A 195 -7.39 -1.78 8.43
CA GLU A 195 -6.86 -0.51 7.93
C GLU A 195 -7.06 -0.37 6.40
N CYS A 196 -6.87 -1.45 5.62
CA CYS A 196 -7.20 -1.46 4.19
C CYS A 196 -8.70 -1.21 3.95
N SER A 197 -9.59 -1.88 4.68
CA SER A 197 -11.05 -1.67 4.59
C SER A 197 -11.50 -0.29 5.07
N GLN A 198 -10.80 0.28 6.05
CA GLN A 198 -11.01 1.66 6.53
C GLN A 198 -10.58 2.67 5.46
N ALA A 199 -9.43 2.49 4.83
CA ALA A 199 -8.96 3.34 3.73
C ALA A 199 -9.92 3.30 2.53
N LEU A 200 -10.39 2.09 2.16
CA LEU A 200 -11.42 1.95 1.13
C LEU A 200 -12.70 2.70 1.51
N SER A 201 -13.19 2.51 2.73
CA SER A 201 -14.39 3.21 3.21
C SER A 201 -14.21 4.72 3.14
N LEU A 202 -13.07 5.25 3.63
CA LEU A 202 -12.78 6.68 3.57
C LEU A 202 -12.82 7.23 2.14
N ILE A 203 -12.20 6.55 1.18
CA ILE A 203 -12.16 7.01 -0.21
C ILE A 203 -13.58 6.99 -0.82
N LEU A 204 -14.36 5.95 -0.55
CA LEU A 204 -15.76 5.89 -1.00
C LEU A 204 -16.64 6.96 -0.33
N ASP A 205 -16.39 7.27 0.94
CA ASP A 205 -17.06 8.35 1.66
C ASP A 205 -16.80 9.71 0.98
N ILE A 206 -15.54 10.00 0.64
CA ILE A 206 -15.14 11.21 -0.09
C ILE A 206 -15.75 11.23 -1.50
N ASP A 207 -15.74 10.08 -2.19
CA ASP A 207 -16.36 9.92 -3.51
C ASP A 207 -17.87 10.21 -3.48
N HIS A 208 -18.57 9.86 -2.40
CA HIS A 208 -19.97 10.25 -2.16
C HIS A 208 -20.15 11.72 -1.72
N GLY A 209 -19.07 12.49 -1.63
CA GLY A 209 -19.09 13.89 -1.22
C GLY A 209 -19.18 14.11 0.28
N ARG A 210 -18.89 13.10 1.12
CA ARG A 210 -18.79 13.32 2.57
C ARG A 210 -17.60 14.22 2.87
N PRO A 211 -17.79 15.31 3.65
CA PRO A 211 -16.69 16.17 4.02
C PRO A 211 -15.66 15.44 4.87
N VAL A 212 -14.41 15.46 4.44
CA VAL A 212 -13.26 14.94 5.18
C VAL A 212 -12.25 16.06 5.34
N THR A 213 -11.60 16.10 6.50
CA THR A 213 -10.49 17.01 6.77
C THR A 213 -9.19 16.23 6.66
N ASN A 214 -8.32 16.62 5.74
CA ASN A 214 -6.94 16.18 5.74
C ASN A 214 -6.21 16.93 6.86
N VAL A 215 -5.66 16.21 7.84
CA VAL A 215 -4.90 16.83 8.92
C VAL A 215 -3.47 17.19 8.49
N LEU A 216 -3.07 16.75 7.29
CA LEU A 216 -1.87 17.25 6.63
C LEU A 216 -2.28 18.52 5.88
N ASP A 217 -1.66 19.64 6.25
CA ASP A 217 -1.84 20.94 5.59
C ASP A 217 -1.19 20.90 4.20
N LEU A 218 -1.92 20.34 3.23
CA LEU A 218 -1.49 20.17 1.84
C LEU A 218 -2.43 20.92 0.90
N GLU A 219 -1.89 21.36 -0.23
CA GLU A 219 -2.64 22.12 -1.25
C GLU A 219 -3.69 21.26 -1.97
N PHE A 220 -3.51 19.94 -1.99
CA PHE A 220 -4.45 19.02 -2.63
C PHE A 220 -5.78 18.95 -1.87
N ASP A 221 -6.86 19.47 -2.47
CA ASP A 221 -8.21 19.31 -1.94
C ASP A 221 -8.75 17.91 -2.24
N VAL A 222 -8.89 17.08 -1.19
CA VAL A 222 -9.44 15.71 -1.27
C VAL A 222 -10.84 15.66 -1.86
N LYS A 223 -11.62 16.76 -1.85
CA LYS A 223 -12.94 16.83 -2.48
C LYS A 223 -12.90 16.61 -4.00
N GLN A 224 -11.73 16.77 -4.63
CA GLN A 224 -11.54 16.42 -6.04
C GLN A 224 -11.86 14.95 -6.32
N LEU A 225 -11.79 14.06 -5.32
CA LEU A 225 -12.15 12.66 -5.46
C LEU A 225 -13.67 12.41 -5.53
N LYS A 226 -14.51 13.44 -5.32
CA LYS A 226 -15.96 13.30 -5.43
C LYS A 226 -16.36 12.83 -6.84
N ASP A 227 -17.21 11.81 -6.89
CA ASP A 227 -17.72 11.19 -8.12
C ASP A 227 -16.63 10.68 -9.09
N SER A 228 -15.43 10.39 -8.57
CA SER A 228 -14.25 10.00 -9.35
C SER A 228 -13.93 8.49 -9.31
N ILE A 229 -14.59 7.71 -8.45
CA ILE A 229 -14.28 6.29 -8.26
C ILE A 229 -15.27 5.40 -9.01
N ASP A 230 -14.75 4.43 -9.77
CA ASP A 230 -15.53 3.31 -10.28
C ASP A 230 -15.67 2.25 -9.18
N ARG A 231 -16.79 2.31 -8.47
CA ARG A 231 -17.04 1.56 -7.23
C ARG A 231 -17.17 0.05 -7.42
N ASP A 232 -17.33 -0.40 -8.66
CA ASP A 232 -17.40 -1.83 -8.99
C ASP A 232 -16.01 -2.42 -9.31
N LYS A 233 -14.98 -1.57 -9.42
CA LYS A 233 -13.62 -1.93 -9.86
C LYS A 233 -12.59 -1.61 -8.80
N ILE A 234 -12.63 -2.39 -7.72
CA ILE A 234 -11.80 -2.18 -6.54
C ILE A 234 -10.89 -3.39 -6.35
N ALA A 235 -9.59 -3.15 -6.21
CA ALA A 235 -8.59 -4.19 -5.96
C ALA A 235 -7.73 -3.87 -4.73
N VAL A 236 -7.10 -4.91 -4.18
CA VAL A 236 -6.08 -4.78 -3.14
C VAL A 236 -4.78 -5.42 -3.63
N ILE A 237 -3.67 -4.70 -3.51
CA ILE A 237 -2.33 -5.17 -3.88
C ILE A 237 -1.42 -5.04 -2.67
N GLY A 238 -0.43 -5.91 -2.53
CA GLY A 238 0.55 -5.74 -1.47
C GLY A 238 1.83 -6.52 -1.70
N HIS A 239 2.86 -6.18 -0.93
CA HIS A 239 4.17 -6.83 -0.99
C HIS A 239 4.57 -7.47 0.33
N SER A 240 5.20 -8.65 0.26
CA SER A 240 5.70 -9.39 1.43
C SER A 240 4.58 -9.54 2.47
N PHE A 241 4.69 -8.95 3.67
CA PHE A 241 3.61 -8.96 4.66
C PHE A 241 2.30 -8.34 4.13
N GLY A 242 2.39 -7.35 3.24
CA GLY A 242 1.25 -6.81 2.49
C GLY A 242 0.59 -7.81 1.55
N GLY A 243 1.32 -8.83 1.08
CA GLY A 243 0.74 -9.96 0.35
C GLY A 243 -0.14 -10.84 1.23
N SER A 244 0.28 -11.08 2.48
CA SER A 244 -0.60 -11.74 3.46
C SER A 244 -1.82 -10.87 3.77
N THR A 245 -1.63 -9.54 3.87
CA THR A 245 -2.74 -8.60 4.07
C THR A 245 -3.76 -8.64 2.94
N VAL A 246 -3.32 -8.73 1.68
CA VAL A 246 -4.21 -8.94 0.54
C VAL A 246 -5.15 -10.12 0.79
N ILE A 247 -4.62 -11.29 1.16
CA ILE A 247 -5.43 -12.50 1.40
C ILE A 247 -6.41 -12.27 2.56
N GLN A 248 -5.93 -11.70 3.66
CA GLN A 248 -6.77 -11.43 4.83
C GLN A 248 -7.90 -10.45 4.51
N THR A 249 -7.59 -9.34 3.83
CA THR A 249 -8.58 -8.32 3.42
C THR A 249 -9.66 -8.91 2.51
N LEU A 250 -9.30 -9.74 1.54
CA LEU A 250 -10.29 -10.41 0.67
C LEU A 250 -11.21 -11.35 1.45
N SER A 251 -10.69 -12.01 2.49
CA SER A 251 -11.49 -12.88 3.35
C SER A 251 -12.50 -12.10 4.20
N GLU A 252 -12.24 -10.83 4.49
CA GLU A 252 -13.04 -10.01 5.40
C GLU A 252 -13.96 -9.01 4.70
N ASP A 253 -13.59 -8.55 3.49
CA ASP A 253 -14.25 -7.43 2.81
C ASP A 253 -14.54 -7.74 1.35
N GLN A 254 -15.81 -8.06 1.08
CA GLN A 254 -16.31 -8.49 -0.23
C GLN A 254 -16.41 -7.37 -1.27
N ARG A 255 -16.08 -6.13 -0.90
CA ARG A 255 -16.01 -5.00 -1.86
C ARG A 255 -14.82 -5.10 -2.79
N PHE A 256 -13.75 -5.80 -2.38
CA PHE A 256 -12.58 -6.04 -3.22
C PHE A 256 -12.88 -7.16 -4.24
N ARG A 257 -12.65 -6.88 -5.53
CA ARG A 257 -13.00 -7.75 -6.67
C ARG A 257 -11.79 -8.39 -7.35
N GLY A 258 -10.58 -7.93 -7.05
CA GLY A 258 -9.34 -8.46 -7.59
C GLY A 258 -8.16 -8.23 -6.65
N SER A 259 -7.10 -9.01 -6.85
CA SER A 259 -5.90 -8.89 -6.03
C SER A 259 -4.63 -9.31 -6.73
N VAL A 260 -3.52 -8.67 -6.38
CA VAL A 260 -2.19 -9.06 -6.84
C VAL A 260 -1.21 -9.06 -5.66
N HIS A 261 -0.39 -10.11 -5.54
CA HIS A 261 0.77 -10.10 -4.66
C HIS A 261 2.00 -9.67 -5.45
N GLN A 262 2.63 -8.58 -5.02
CA GLN A 262 3.80 -7.98 -5.66
C GLN A 262 5.06 -8.27 -4.87
N ASN A 263 6.19 -8.53 -5.54
CA ASN A 263 7.47 -8.78 -4.87
C ASN A 263 8.57 -7.79 -5.29
N PHE A 264 8.24 -6.49 -5.28
CA PHE A 264 9.16 -5.43 -5.71
C PHE A 264 9.11 -4.20 -4.81
N VAL A 265 10.28 -3.63 -4.47
CA VAL A 265 10.44 -2.45 -3.60
C VAL A 265 11.37 -1.40 -4.23
N ASP A 266 11.11 -0.12 -3.99
CA ASP A 266 11.80 1.00 -4.66
C ASP A 266 13.32 1.05 -4.41
N PHE A 267 13.82 0.50 -3.30
CA PHE A 267 15.25 0.48 -2.96
C PHE A 267 16.13 -0.19 -4.03
N THR A 268 15.53 -1.05 -4.85
CA THR A 268 16.15 -1.67 -6.03
C THR A 268 16.61 -0.62 -7.05
N PHE A 269 15.93 0.52 -7.17
CA PHE A 269 16.26 1.61 -8.10
C PHE A 269 17.19 2.65 -7.48
N ALA A 270 17.14 2.82 -6.16
CA ALA A 270 17.93 3.82 -5.44
C ALA A 270 19.40 3.40 -5.20
N THR A 271 19.72 2.10 -5.32
CA THR A 271 21.05 1.58 -5.01
C THR A 271 21.85 1.20 -6.26
N GLY A 272 23.14 1.56 -6.29
CA GLY A 272 24.07 1.09 -7.32
C GLY A 272 24.31 -0.42 -7.24
N LYS A 273 24.75 -1.06 -8.33
CA LYS A 273 24.87 -2.54 -8.44
C LYS A 273 25.57 -3.20 -7.25
N ILE A 274 26.72 -2.67 -6.82
CA ILE A 274 27.52 -3.27 -5.74
C ILE A 274 26.76 -3.29 -4.40
N ILE A 275 26.19 -2.15 -4.00
CA ILE A 275 25.39 -2.03 -2.77
C ILE A 275 24.09 -2.83 -2.91
N GLY A 276 23.48 -2.80 -4.09
CA GLY A 276 22.26 -3.53 -4.38
C GLY A 276 22.41 -5.04 -4.17
N TYR A 277 23.47 -5.66 -4.69
CA TYR A 277 23.73 -7.08 -4.46
C TYR A 277 24.13 -7.38 -3.01
N LEU A 278 24.98 -6.54 -2.40
CA LEU A 278 25.46 -6.75 -1.02
C LEU A 278 24.32 -6.76 0.01
N PHE A 279 23.28 -5.95 -0.20
CA PHE A 279 22.09 -5.88 0.65
C PHE A 279 20.89 -6.65 0.09
N THR A 280 21.07 -7.51 -0.92
CA THR A 280 20.00 -8.29 -1.56
C THR A 280 18.83 -7.44 -2.09
N LEU A 281 19.11 -6.18 -2.44
CA LEU A 281 18.18 -5.23 -3.05
C LEU A 281 18.15 -5.33 -4.59
N LYS A 282 19.05 -6.11 -5.20
CA LYS A 282 19.06 -6.41 -6.64
C LYS A 282 19.33 -7.90 -6.86
N GLY A 283 18.62 -8.49 -7.83
CA GLY A 283 18.85 -9.84 -8.32
C GLY A 283 19.61 -9.84 -9.66
N ASP A 284 19.69 -10.99 -10.31
CA ASP A 284 20.39 -11.14 -11.60
C ASP A 284 19.69 -10.45 -12.76
N ILE A 285 18.35 -10.41 -12.70
CA ILE A 285 17.52 -9.66 -13.63
C ILE A 285 17.63 -8.15 -13.37
N ASP A 286 17.63 -7.35 -14.44
CA ASP A 286 17.58 -5.90 -14.33
C ASP A 286 16.32 -5.43 -13.60
N SER A 287 16.46 -4.45 -12.71
CA SER A 287 15.36 -3.98 -11.87
C SER A 287 14.21 -3.37 -12.68
N ASN A 288 14.51 -2.68 -13.81
CA ASN A 288 13.47 -2.10 -14.67
C ASN A 288 12.74 -3.18 -15.47
N VAL A 289 13.45 -4.21 -15.92
CA VAL A 289 12.85 -5.37 -16.60
C VAL A 289 11.91 -6.10 -15.64
N ALA A 290 12.38 -6.41 -14.44
CA ALA A 290 11.60 -7.15 -13.44
C ALA A 290 10.33 -6.41 -13.01
N ILE A 291 10.40 -5.11 -12.72
CA ILE A 291 9.20 -4.32 -12.40
C ILE A 291 8.26 -4.20 -13.60
N SER A 292 8.79 -4.06 -14.82
CA SER A 292 7.96 -3.96 -16.02
C SER A 292 7.16 -5.24 -16.25
N LEU A 293 7.79 -6.41 -16.13
CA LEU A 293 7.12 -7.70 -16.22
C LEU A 293 6.02 -7.82 -15.15
N SER A 294 6.35 -7.49 -13.90
CA SER A 294 5.41 -7.58 -12.79
C SER A 294 4.20 -6.65 -12.95
N ASN A 295 4.43 -5.40 -13.36
CA ASN A 295 3.38 -4.42 -13.58
C ASN A 295 2.48 -4.81 -14.75
N LYS A 296 3.05 -5.23 -15.88
CA LYS A 296 2.29 -5.66 -17.07
C LYS A 296 1.42 -6.88 -16.78
N ALA A 297 1.97 -7.91 -16.11
CA ALA A 297 1.20 -9.06 -15.67
C ALA A 297 0.06 -8.65 -14.71
N SER A 298 0.31 -7.69 -13.83
CA SER A 298 -0.72 -7.16 -12.93
C SER A 298 -1.82 -6.42 -13.67
N LEU A 299 -1.48 -5.60 -14.66
CA LEU A 299 -2.44 -4.86 -15.47
C LEU A 299 -3.35 -5.81 -16.27
N ALA A 300 -2.78 -6.86 -16.87
CA ALA A 300 -3.53 -7.92 -17.54
C ALA A 300 -4.49 -8.64 -16.58
N PHE A 301 -3.98 -9.06 -15.41
CA PHE A 301 -4.79 -9.70 -14.38
C PHE A 301 -5.94 -8.80 -13.89
N LEU A 302 -5.64 -7.54 -13.57
CA LEU A 302 -6.64 -6.56 -13.13
C LEU A 302 -7.69 -6.31 -14.21
N GLN A 303 -7.29 -6.23 -15.48
CA GLN A 303 -8.24 -6.10 -16.59
C GLN A 303 -9.24 -7.26 -16.63
N LYS A 304 -8.72 -8.48 -16.60
CA LYS A 304 -9.51 -9.70 -16.64
C LYS A 304 -10.50 -9.80 -15.48
N HIS A 305 -10.07 -9.46 -14.26
CA HIS A 305 -10.86 -9.67 -13.04
C HIS A 305 -11.74 -8.48 -12.63
N LEU A 306 -11.41 -7.25 -13.06
CA LEU A 306 -12.24 -6.06 -12.83
C LEU A 306 -13.10 -5.68 -14.05
N GLY A 307 -12.97 -6.39 -15.17
CA GLY A 307 -13.70 -6.07 -16.41
C GLY A 307 -13.31 -4.72 -17.01
N LEU A 308 -12.01 -4.37 -16.96
CA LEU A 308 -11.53 -3.10 -17.51
C LEU A 308 -11.64 -3.08 -19.04
N GLN A 309 -11.97 -1.91 -19.58
CA GLN A 309 -12.02 -1.68 -21.03
C GLN A 309 -10.74 -0.92 -21.44
N LYS A 310 -9.62 -1.66 -21.46
CA LYS A 310 -8.29 -1.21 -21.87
C LYS A 310 -7.67 -2.32 -22.74
N ASP A 311 -6.46 -2.09 -23.23
CA ASP A 311 -5.73 -3.06 -24.06
C ASP A 311 -4.69 -3.85 -23.23
N PHE A 312 -4.92 -4.08 -21.92
CA PHE A 312 -3.94 -4.77 -21.06
C PHE A 312 -3.86 -6.28 -21.29
N ASP A 313 -4.87 -6.86 -21.95
CA ASP A 313 -4.91 -8.23 -22.43
C ASP A 313 -3.78 -8.56 -23.41
N GLN A 314 -3.15 -7.56 -24.03
CA GLN A 314 -1.91 -7.73 -24.79
C GLN A 314 -0.77 -8.37 -23.96
N TRP A 315 -0.88 -8.35 -22.62
CA TRP A 315 0.08 -8.95 -21.68
C TRP A 315 -0.45 -10.19 -20.97
N ASP A 316 -1.58 -10.76 -21.40
CA ASP A 316 -2.10 -12.04 -20.88
C ASP A 316 -1.05 -13.18 -20.85
N PRO A 317 -0.15 -13.33 -21.86
CA PRO A 317 0.91 -14.34 -21.81
C PRO A 317 1.82 -14.23 -20.57
N LEU A 318 2.04 -13.02 -20.05
CA LEU A 318 2.87 -12.81 -18.86
C LEU A 318 2.23 -13.37 -17.59
N VAL A 319 0.89 -13.42 -17.53
CA VAL A 319 0.15 -14.02 -16.40
C VAL A 319 0.36 -15.53 -16.35
N GLU A 320 0.49 -16.17 -17.52
CA GLU A 320 0.75 -17.60 -17.65
C GLU A 320 2.26 -17.94 -17.53
N GLY A 321 3.12 -16.92 -17.37
CA GLY A 321 4.57 -17.08 -17.27
C GLY A 321 5.29 -17.26 -18.61
N GLU A 322 4.69 -16.82 -19.71
CA GLU A 322 5.27 -16.89 -21.06
C GLU A 322 6.20 -15.70 -21.35
N ASP A 323 7.39 -15.71 -20.75
CA ASP A 323 8.51 -14.80 -21.05
C ASP A 323 9.83 -15.48 -20.67
N ASP A 324 10.93 -15.17 -21.36
CA ASP A 324 12.25 -15.76 -21.07
C ASP A 324 12.73 -15.52 -19.62
N ASN A 325 12.18 -14.50 -18.95
CA ASN A 325 12.50 -14.14 -17.58
C ASN A 325 11.45 -14.59 -16.55
N LEU A 326 10.41 -15.31 -16.98
CA LEU A 326 9.34 -15.80 -16.12
C LEU A 326 9.35 -17.33 -16.05
N ILE A 327 8.85 -17.84 -14.93
CA ILE A 327 8.63 -19.28 -14.73
C ILE A 327 7.13 -19.44 -14.41
N PRO A 328 6.39 -20.26 -15.18
CA PRO A 328 5.01 -20.59 -14.84
C PRO A 328 4.92 -21.22 -13.44
N GLY A 329 4.09 -20.65 -12.57
CA GLY A 329 3.93 -21.12 -11.19
C GLY A 329 5.17 -20.87 -10.31
N THR A 330 5.87 -21.93 -9.92
CA THR A 330 7.07 -21.85 -9.07
C THR A 330 8.07 -22.96 -9.38
N ASN A 331 9.36 -22.68 -9.18
CA ASN A 331 10.44 -23.67 -9.27
C ASN A 331 10.55 -24.57 -8.03
N ILE A 332 9.72 -24.37 -7.01
CA ILE A 332 9.68 -25.17 -5.78
C ILE A 332 8.68 -26.31 -5.94
N ASN A 333 9.15 -27.55 -5.89
CA ASN A 333 8.28 -28.72 -5.85
C ASN A 333 7.65 -28.87 -4.45
N THR A 334 6.34 -28.72 -4.38
CA THR A 334 5.56 -29.06 -3.19
C THR A 334 5.03 -30.49 -3.32
N THR A 335 5.08 -31.27 -2.24
CA THR A 335 4.43 -32.59 -2.22
C THR A 335 2.92 -32.38 -2.24
N ASN A 336 2.28 -32.64 -3.38
CA ASN A 336 0.82 -32.66 -3.50
C ASN A 336 0.25 -33.88 -2.75
N HIS A 337 0.22 -33.83 -1.42
CA HIS A 337 -0.71 -34.66 -0.68
C HIS A 337 -2.09 -34.03 -0.86
N GLN A 338 -2.87 -34.57 -1.81
CA GLN A 338 -4.33 -34.45 -1.76
C GLN A 338 -4.79 -35.08 -0.44
N ALA A 339 -4.82 -34.28 0.63
CA ALA A 339 -5.56 -34.62 1.83
C ALA A 339 -7.02 -34.61 1.43
N THR A 340 -7.55 -35.79 1.12
CA THR A 340 -8.98 -36.05 1.07
C THR A 340 -9.56 -35.51 2.37
N LEU A 341 -10.25 -34.37 2.31
CA LEU A 341 -11.06 -33.86 3.41
C LEU A 341 -12.15 -34.91 3.66
N GLN A 342 -11.87 -35.88 4.51
CA GLN A 342 -12.91 -36.73 5.09
C GLN A 342 -13.74 -35.85 6.01
N ASN A 343 -15.00 -35.67 5.66
CA ASN A 343 -16.04 -35.04 6.46
C ASN A 343 -16.01 -35.57 7.90
N SER A 344 -15.45 -34.79 8.83
CA SER A 344 -15.64 -34.99 10.26
C SER A 344 -16.93 -34.30 10.71
N THR A 345 -18.09 -34.80 10.26
CA THR A 345 -19.35 -34.61 10.98
C THR A 345 -19.53 -35.77 11.94
N GLY A 346 -18.74 -35.77 13.02
CA GLY A 346 -18.93 -36.65 14.16
C GLY A 346 -19.93 -36.05 15.13
N THR A 347 -21.23 -36.17 14.84
CA THR A 347 -22.26 -36.06 15.87
C THR A 347 -22.21 -37.32 16.73
N GLU A 348 -21.59 -37.24 17.90
CA GLU A 348 -21.78 -38.23 18.96
C GLU A 348 -23.19 -38.06 19.54
N ARG A 349 -24.02 -39.10 19.42
CA ARG A 349 -25.19 -39.29 20.28
C ARG A 349 -24.79 -40.18 21.45
N PRO A 350 -25.27 -39.93 22.68
CA PRO A 350 -25.04 -40.82 23.80
C PRO A 350 -25.96 -42.04 23.68
N ASN A 351 -25.40 -43.24 23.74
CA ASN A 351 -26.19 -44.45 23.98
C ASN A 351 -26.45 -44.57 25.47
N LEU A 352 -27.73 -44.49 25.83
CA LEU A 352 -28.31 -45.13 27.00
C LEU A 352 -28.41 -46.63 26.68
N ASP A 353 -27.78 -47.46 27.49
CA ASP A 353 -28.30 -48.72 28.05
C ASP A 353 -27.34 -49.26 29.12
#